data_AF-H5WXL0-F1
#
_entry.id   AF-H5WXL0-F1
#
_cell.length_a   1.000
_cell.length_b   1.000
_cell.length_c   1.000
_cell.angle_alpha   90.00
_cell.angle_beta   90.00
_cell.angle_gamma   90.00
#
_symmetry.space_group_name_H-M   'P 1'
#
loop_
_entity.id
_entity.type
_entity.pdbx_description
1 polymer ?
#
loop_
_entity_poly.entity_id
_entity_poly.type
_entity_poly.pdbx_seq_one_letter_code
_entity_poly.pdbx_strand_id
1 'polypeptide(L)'
;MQDQESGELSERATATHDTYCSLLLQAAGVLRLRYVQSRRDTSLSPASANELADILEGVARGYPAFDQIDPNEAIALAHRLIDDDHPELSRIWPGTG
;
A
#
# COMPACT_ATOMS: atom_id res chain seq x y z
N MET A 1 31.90 -18.39 -23.22
CA MET A 1 31.07 -17.17 -23.12
C MET A 1 29.69 -17.59 -22.65
N GLN A 2 29.46 -17.71 -21.33
CA GLN A 2 28.13 -17.95 -20.78
C GLN A 2 28.11 -17.45 -19.33
N ASP A 3 27.91 -16.15 -19.11
CA ASP A 3 27.67 -15.55 -17.78
C ASP A 3 26.89 -14.24 -17.89
N GLN A 4 25.82 -14.19 -18.70
CA GLN A 4 25.10 -12.93 -18.94
C GLN A 4 23.59 -13.16 -19.14
N GLU A 5 22.90 -13.60 -18.08
CA GLU A 5 21.42 -13.59 -18.04
C GLU A 5 20.85 -13.37 -16.62
N SER A 6 21.65 -13.43 -15.55
CA SER A 6 21.16 -13.32 -14.16
C SER A 6 21.09 -11.90 -13.58
N GLY A 7 21.69 -10.89 -14.21
CA GLY A 7 21.67 -9.50 -13.72
C GLY A 7 20.34 -8.78 -13.98
N GLU A 8 19.81 -8.93 -15.19
CA GLU A 8 18.66 -8.15 -15.68
C GLU A 8 17.34 -8.50 -14.95
N LEU A 9 17.18 -9.76 -14.54
CA LEU A 9 16.03 -10.21 -13.74
C LEU A 9 16.08 -9.66 -12.31
N SER A 10 17.28 -9.56 -11.73
CA SER A 10 17.48 -9.06 -10.36
C SER A 10 17.24 -7.56 -10.29
N GLU A 11 17.76 -6.79 -11.24
CA GLU A 11 17.61 -5.33 -11.30
C GLU A 11 16.16 -4.91 -11.61
N ARG A 12 15.48 -5.68 -12.46
CA ARG A 12 14.06 -5.46 -12.78
C ARG A 12 13.16 -5.82 -11.59
N ALA A 13 13.47 -6.89 -10.85
CA ALA A 13 12.74 -7.26 -9.64
C ALA A 13 12.89 -6.20 -8.54
N THR A 14 14.11 -5.67 -8.33
CA THR A 14 14.34 -4.58 -7.37
C THR A 14 13.66 -3.28 -7.79
N ALA A 15 13.72 -2.89 -9.06
CA ALA A 15 13.04 -1.67 -9.54
C ALA A 15 11.51 -1.77 -9.42
N THR A 16 10.95 -2.97 -9.64
CA THR A 16 9.51 -3.23 -9.46
C THR A 16 9.15 -3.16 -7.97
N HIS A 17 9.99 -3.72 -7.10
CA HIS A 17 9.83 -3.64 -5.65
C HIS A 17 9.87 -2.18 -5.14
N ASP A 18 10.86 -1.38 -5.57
CA ASP A 18 10.96 0.04 -5.21
C ASP A 18 9.74 0.85 -5.66
N THR A 19 9.20 0.53 -6.84
CA THR A 19 7.98 1.15 -7.36
C THR A 19 6.77 0.81 -6.48
N TYR A 20 6.62 -0.46 -6.08
CA TYR A 20 5.54 -0.85 -5.18
C TYR A 20 5.67 -0.22 -3.79
N CYS A 21 6.87 -0.21 -3.22
CA CYS A 21 7.11 0.45 -1.94
C CYS A 21 6.74 1.94 -2.02
N SER A 22 7.14 2.61 -3.11
CA SER A 22 6.77 4.02 -3.34
C SER A 22 5.26 4.23 -3.50
N LEU A 23 4.54 3.30 -4.14
CA LEU A 23 3.09 3.34 -4.30
C LEU A 23 2.38 3.23 -2.93
N LEU A 24 2.78 2.24 -2.12
CA LEU A 24 2.20 2.00 -0.80
C LEU A 24 2.43 3.19 0.14
N LEU A 25 3.63 3.78 0.12
CA LEU A 25 3.93 4.99 0.90
C LEU A 25 3.10 6.20 0.46
N GLN A 26 2.86 6.36 -0.85
CA GLN A 26 1.98 7.41 -1.35
C GLN A 26 0.53 7.22 -0.88
N ALA A 27 0.01 6.00 -0.97
CA ALA A 27 -1.34 5.68 -0.50
C ALA A 27 -1.50 5.90 1.01
N ALA A 28 -0.50 5.56 1.83
CA ALA A 28 -0.48 5.90 3.25
C ALA A 28 -0.54 7.42 3.51
N GLY A 29 0.17 8.19 2.69
CA GLY A 29 0.11 9.65 2.70
C GLY A 29 -1.29 10.19 2.37
N VAL A 30 -1.95 9.62 1.36
CA VAL A 30 -3.33 9.97 0.98
C VAL A 30 -4.30 9.68 2.14
N LEU A 31 -4.18 8.52 2.80
CA LEU A 31 -5.00 8.17 3.97
C LEU A 31 -4.90 9.22 5.08
N ARG A 32 -3.68 9.57 5.48
CA ARG A 32 -3.42 10.56 6.53
C ARG A 32 -3.89 11.95 6.15
N LEU A 33 -3.70 12.36 4.89
CA LEU A 33 -4.14 13.67 4.44
C LEU A 33 -5.67 13.77 4.39
N ARG A 34 -6.34 12.77 3.81
CA ARG A 34 -7.77 12.82 3.49
C ARG A 34 -8.67 12.51 4.68
N TYR A 35 -8.38 11.43 5.41
CA TYR A 35 -9.26 10.90 6.44
C TYR A 35 -8.85 11.37 7.85
N VAL A 36 -7.55 11.61 8.09
CA VAL A 36 -7.06 12.08 9.40
C VAL A 36 -7.05 13.61 9.49
N GLN A 37 -6.34 14.27 8.59
CA GLN A 37 -6.13 15.73 8.66
C GLN A 37 -7.30 16.53 8.08
N SER A 38 -7.77 16.18 6.88
CA SER A 38 -8.80 16.97 6.19
C SER A 38 -10.22 16.61 6.61
N ARG A 39 -10.42 15.43 7.21
CA ARG A 39 -11.75 14.84 7.51
C ARG A 39 -12.74 15.00 6.34
N ARG A 40 -12.23 14.96 5.11
CA ARG A 40 -13.04 15.16 3.90
C ARG A 40 -14.01 14.01 3.68
N ASP A 41 -13.65 12.86 4.22
CA ASP A 41 -14.37 11.62 4.10
C ASP A 41 -14.52 11.01 5.49
N THR A 42 -15.75 10.75 5.87
CA THR A 42 -16.13 10.23 7.21
C THR A 42 -16.49 8.75 7.16
N SER A 43 -16.41 8.12 5.99
CA SER A 43 -16.62 6.67 5.82
C SER A 43 -15.59 5.85 6.59
N LEU A 44 -14.43 6.43 6.87
CA LEU A 44 -13.38 5.83 7.67
C LEU A 44 -13.05 6.73 8.87
N SER A 45 -13.01 6.15 10.06
CA SER A 45 -12.57 6.86 11.27
C SER A 45 -11.10 7.29 11.13
N PRO A 46 -10.71 8.47 11.63
CA PRO A 46 -9.30 8.90 11.63
C PRO A 46 -8.35 7.88 12.25
N ALA A 47 -8.80 7.16 13.28
CA ALA A 47 -7.99 6.11 13.92
C ALA A 47 -7.75 4.93 12.96
N SER A 48 -8.82 4.43 12.32
CA SER A 48 -8.75 3.33 11.35
C SER A 48 -7.96 3.73 10.10
N ALA A 49 -8.07 4.98 9.65
CA ALA A 49 -7.28 5.50 8.55
C ALA A 49 -5.78 5.55 8.89
N ASN A 50 -5.44 5.90 10.13
CA ASN A 50 -4.05 5.90 10.57
C ASN A 50 -3.49 4.49 10.69
N GLU A 51 -4.27 3.55 11.25
CA GLU A 51 -3.88 2.13 11.32
C GLU A 51 -3.65 1.53 9.93
N LEU A 52 -4.53 1.83 8.97
CA LEU A 52 -4.37 1.37 7.59
C LEU A 52 -3.14 2.00 6.92
N ALA A 53 -2.86 3.27 7.19
CA ALA A 53 -1.63 3.91 6.71
C ALA A 53 -0.38 3.23 7.28
N ASP A 54 -0.38 2.89 8.57
CA ASP A 54 0.72 2.19 9.23
C ASP A 54 0.92 0.79 8.65
N ILE A 55 -0.15 0.09 8.26
CA ILE A 55 -0.09 -1.20 7.55
C ILE A 55 0.61 -1.03 6.19
N LEU A 56 0.18 -0.07 5.36
CA LEU A 56 0.77 0.15 4.03
C LEU A 56 2.26 0.54 4.13
N GLU A 57 2.62 1.39 5.09
CA GLU A 57 4.03 1.72 5.36
C GLU A 57 4.83 0.52 5.85
N GLY A 58 4.24 -0.31 6.71
CA GLY A 58 4.86 -1.51 7.23
C GLY A 58 5.14 -2.55 6.14
N VAL A 59 4.19 -2.76 5.24
CA VAL A 59 4.36 -3.61 4.05
C VAL A 59 5.45 -3.05 3.14
N ALA A 60 5.45 -1.74 2.86
CA ALA A 60 6.47 -1.09 2.04
C ALA A 60 7.89 -1.20 2.64
N ARG A 61 7.99 -1.26 3.98
CA ARG A 61 9.26 -1.38 4.70
C ARG A 61 9.68 -2.83 4.93
N GLY A 62 8.86 -3.82 4.54
CA GLY A 62 9.12 -5.23 4.75
C GLY A 62 9.12 -5.62 6.23
N TYR A 63 8.27 -5.01 7.06
CA TYR A 63 8.16 -5.36 8.46
C TYR A 63 7.45 -6.72 8.64
N PRO A 64 8.04 -7.68 9.39
CA PRO A 64 7.48 -9.03 9.54
C PRO A 64 6.06 -9.09 10.12
N ALA A 65 5.66 -8.05 10.86
CA ALA A 65 4.32 -7.93 11.42
C ALA A 65 3.22 -7.87 10.35
N PHE A 66 3.57 -7.57 9.10
CA PHE A 66 2.63 -7.44 7.98
C PHE A 66 2.83 -8.51 6.89
N ASP A 67 3.64 -9.54 7.13
CA ASP A 67 3.85 -10.65 6.18
C ASP A 67 2.55 -11.43 5.87
N GLN A 68 1.54 -11.32 6.74
CA GLN A 68 0.21 -11.89 6.53
C GLN A 68 -0.67 -11.09 5.54
N ILE A 69 -0.25 -9.87 5.18
CA ILE A 69 -0.98 -9.03 4.23
C ILE A 69 -0.60 -9.45 2.82
N ASP A 70 -1.61 -9.80 2.01
CA ASP A 70 -1.36 -10.11 0.60
C ASP A 70 -0.86 -8.84 -0.12
N PRO A 71 0.33 -8.88 -0.74
CA PRO A 71 0.91 -7.70 -1.37
C PRO A 71 0.09 -7.22 -2.58
N ASN A 72 -0.61 -8.11 -3.29
CA ASN A 72 -1.46 -7.70 -4.40
C ASN A 72 -2.69 -6.96 -3.90
N GLU A 73 -3.27 -7.39 -2.77
CA GLU A 73 -4.39 -6.68 -2.13
C GLU A 73 -3.96 -5.30 -1.63
N ALA A 74 -2.75 -5.19 -1.06
CA ALA A 74 -2.17 -3.89 -0.65
C ALA A 74 -1.95 -2.94 -1.85
N ILE A 75 -1.43 -3.46 -2.97
CA ILE A 75 -1.24 -2.70 -4.21
C ILE A 75 -2.59 -2.28 -4.80
N ALA A 76 -3.58 -3.18 -4.84
CA ALA A 76 -4.91 -2.88 -5.32
C ALA A 76 -5.60 -1.80 -4.50
N LEU A 77 -5.50 -1.87 -3.16
CA LEU A 77 -6.00 -0.81 -2.29
C LEU A 77 -5.27 0.51 -2.55
N ALA A 78 -3.95 0.49 -2.72
CA ALA A 78 -3.18 1.70 -2.95
C ALA A 78 -3.60 2.44 -4.23
N HIS A 79 -3.87 1.70 -5.32
CA HIS A 79 -4.45 2.27 -6.53
C HIS A 79 -5.82 2.91 -6.26
N ARG A 80 -6.75 2.18 -5.62
CA ARG A 80 -8.09 2.70 -5.27
C ARG A 80 -8.04 3.97 -4.41
N LEU A 81 -7.10 4.04 -3.47
CA LEU A 81 -6.91 5.20 -2.61
C LEU A 81 -6.42 6.44 -3.37
N ILE A 82 -5.45 6.25 -4.28
CA ILE A 82 -4.87 7.33 -5.07
C ILE A 82 -5.87 7.81 -6.13
N ASP A 83 -6.58 6.87 -6.76
CA ASP A 83 -7.54 7.15 -7.82
C ASP A 83 -8.91 7.61 -7.28
N ASP A 84 -9.12 7.58 -5.95
CA ASP A 84 -10.42 7.82 -5.30
C ASP A 84 -11.54 6.89 -5.82
N ASP A 85 -11.18 5.65 -6.14
CA ASP A 85 -12.07 4.64 -6.71
C ASP A 85 -12.45 3.58 -5.69
N HIS A 86 -13.52 3.82 -4.93
CA HIS A 86 -14.14 2.86 -4.00
C HIS A 86 -13.16 2.04 -3.15
N PRO A 87 -12.27 2.68 -2.35
CA PRO A 87 -11.30 1.97 -1.52
C PRO A 87 -11.95 1.02 -0.49
N GLU A 88 -13.20 1.26 -0.11
CA GLU A 88 -14.03 0.42 0.76
C GLU A 88 -14.31 -0.98 0.22
N LEU A 89 -14.10 -1.23 -1.07
CA LEU A 89 -14.24 -2.55 -1.67
C LEU A 89 -13.02 -3.45 -1.45
N SER A 90 -11.97 -2.95 -0.79
CA SER A 90 -10.80 -3.77 -0.47
C SER A 90 -11.04 -4.63 0.77
N ARG A 91 -10.50 -5.84 0.77
CA ARG A 91 -10.63 -6.79 1.89
C ARG A 91 -9.85 -6.36 3.13
N ILE A 92 -8.82 -5.55 2.95
CA ILE A 92 -8.04 -4.98 4.04
C ILE A 92 -8.59 -3.62 4.49
N TRP A 93 -9.71 -3.15 3.92
CA TRP A 93 -10.38 -1.94 4.37
C TRP A 93 -11.03 -2.16 5.74
N PRO A 94 -10.82 -1.27 6.72
CA PRO A 94 -11.46 -1.39 8.02
C PRO A 94 -12.97 -1.18 7.91
N GLY A 95 -13.77 -2.13 8.38
CA GLY A 95 -15.23 -2.00 8.46
C GLY A 95 -16.05 -2.81 7.46
N THR A 96 -15.43 -3.70 6.66
CA THR A 96 -16.15 -4.79 5.98
C THR A 96 -16.50 -5.89 7.00
N GLY A 97 -17.46 -5.60 7.88
CA GLY A 97 -18.00 -6.52 8.90
C GLY A 97 -19.46 -6.19 9.21
#